data_AF-A0A1M5QJ12-F1
#
_entry.id   AF-A0A1M5QJ12-F1
#
_cell.length_a   1.000
_cell.length_b   1.000
_cell.length_c   1.000
_cell.angle_alpha   90.00
_cell.angle_beta   90.00
_cell.angle_gamma   90.00
#
_symmetry.space_group_name_H-M   'P 1'
#
loop_
_entity.id
_entity.type
_entity.pdbx_description
1 polymer ?
#
loop_
_entity_poly.entity_id
_entity_poly.type
_entity_poly.pdbx_seq_one_letter_code
_entity_poly.pdbx_strand_id
1 'polypeptide(L)'
;KVEVEKIFWQMREMERGYSYLQVSIIEYILGAVEKVDEEILIECIEKILPERREDLMTLAEKWRREGMEEGIRKGIEQGIAKGIEKGIEKGIEKGIEKGIEKGKEEAALNALQKGLDIETIAEITGLSVERIEELKKKLN
;
A
#
# COMPACT_ATOMS: atom_id res chain seq x y z
N LYS A 1 -26.17 -2.54 17.24
CA LYS A 1 -27.31 -1.67 16.82
C LYS A 1 -28.20 -1.27 17.99
N VAL A 2 -28.71 -2.21 18.80
CA VAL A 2 -29.65 -1.95 19.91
C VAL A 2 -29.07 -1.14 21.09
N GLU A 3 -27.77 -1.22 21.36
CA GLU A 3 -27.16 -0.53 22.51
C GLU A 3 -27.02 0.98 22.31
N VAL A 4 -26.78 1.41 21.08
CA VAL A 4 -26.54 2.83 20.75
C VAL A 4 -27.82 3.64 20.94
N GLU A 5 -28.94 3.19 20.38
CA GLU A 5 -30.25 3.84 20.55
C GLU A 5 -30.67 3.96 22.02
N LYS A 6 -30.39 2.93 22.83
CA LYS A 6 -30.72 2.91 24.26
C LYS A 6 -29.92 3.94 25.05
N ILE A 7 -28.63 4.08 24.75
CA ILE A 7 -27.77 5.10 25.36
C ILE A 7 -28.26 6.50 24.97
N PHE A 8 -28.57 6.71 23.70
CA PHE A 8 -29.12 7.98 23.20
C PHE A 8 -30.44 8.38 23.87
N TRP A 9 -31.33 7.42 24.13
CA TRP A 9 -32.60 7.68 24.82
C TRP A 9 -32.39 8.11 26.28
N GLN A 10 -31.45 7.47 27.00
CA GLN A 10 -31.10 7.83 28.37
C GLN A 10 -30.45 9.21 28.48
N MET A 11 -29.69 9.63 27.45
CA MET A 11 -29.05 10.95 27.42
C MET A 11 -30.05 12.10 27.26
N ARG A 12 -31.19 11.86 26.62
CA ARG A 12 -32.26 12.86 26.42
C ARG A 12 -32.93 13.27 27.74
N GLU A 13 -32.97 12.37 28.72
CA GLU A 13 -33.63 12.62 30.01
C GLU A 13 -32.74 13.24 31.09
N MET A 14 -31.42 13.36 30.84
CA MET A 14 -30.50 14.03 31.76
C MET A 14 -30.64 15.57 31.63
N GLU A 15 -30.78 16.27 32.77
CA GLU A 15 -30.93 17.73 32.83
C GLU A 15 -29.85 18.48 32.01
N ARG A 16 -30.26 19.61 31.42
CA ARG A 16 -29.49 20.47 30.49
C ARG A 16 -28.06 20.86 30.95
N GLY A 17 -27.70 20.65 32.21
CA GLY A 17 -26.38 20.93 32.79
C GLY A 17 -25.25 20.00 32.30
N TYR A 18 -25.55 18.85 31.70
CA TYR A 18 -24.56 17.85 31.25
C TYR A 18 -24.18 17.96 29.76
N SER A 19 -24.38 19.15 29.20
CA SER A 19 -24.10 19.52 27.81
C SER A 19 -22.77 18.99 27.22
N TYR A 20 -21.67 19.09 27.98
CA TYR A 20 -20.35 18.62 27.54
C TYR A 20 -20.25 17.09 27.54
N LEU A 21 -20.85 16.44 28.56
CA LEU A 21 -20.86 14.99 28.70
C LEU A 21 -21.62 14.34 27.53
N GLN A 22 -22.67 14.98 27.03
CA GLN A 22 -23.43 14.47 25.89
C GLN A 22 -22.58 14.44 24.61
N VAL A 23 -21.84 15.50 24.31
CA VAL A 23 -20.94 15.55 23.14
C VAL A 23 -19.80 14.55 23.31
N SER A 24 -19.18 14.44 24.49
CA SER A 24 -18.09 13.49 24.73
C SER A 24 -18.54 12.02 24.67
N ILE A 25 -19.76 11.69 25.10
CA ILE A 25 -20.31 10.34 24.96
C ILE A 25 -20.59 10.03 23.48
N ILE A 26 -21.10 11.00 22.72
CA ILE A 26 -21.29 10.87 21.27
C ILE A 26 -19.95 10.64 20.58
N GLU A 27 -18.91 11.41 20.91
CA GLU A 27 -17.55 11.22 20.41
C GLU A 27 -17.01 9.82 20.75
N TYR A 28 -17.19 9.36 21.99
CA TYR A 28 -16.73 8.05 22.43
C TYR A 28 -17.44 6.90 21.69
N ILE A 29 -18.76 6.96 21.58
CA ILE A 29 -19.55 5.94 20.87
C ILE A 29 -19.16 5.91 19.39
N LEU A 30 -19.04 7.07 18.75
CA LEU A 30 -18.71 7.13 17.33
C LEU A 30 -17.27 6.73 17.05
N GLY A 31 -16.34 7.01 17.97
CA GLY A 31 -14.97 6.49 17.90
C GLY A 31 -14.84 4.98 18.17
N ALA A 32 -15.78 4.38 18.91
CA ALA A 32 -15.79 2.95 19.21
C ALA A 32 -16.49 2.09 18.14
N VAL A 33 -17.25 2.71 17.24
CA VAL A 33 -18.02 2.00 16.21
C VAL A 33 -17.27 2.04 14.88
N GLU A 34 -16.94 0.87 14.36
CA GLU A 34 -16.15 0.70 13.13
C GLU A 34 -16.83 1.27 11.87
N LYS A 35 -18.17 1.31 11.87
CA LYS A 35 -18.97 1.88 10.79
C LYS A 35 -20.27 2.45 11.35
N VAL A 36 -20.43 3.75 11.22
CA VAL A 36 -21.67 4.45 11.58
C VAL A 36 -22.43 4.71 10.29
N ASP A 37 -23.71 4.36 10.30
CA ASP A 37 -24.62 4.68 9.22
C ASP A 37 -24.92 6.19 9.27
N GLU A 38 -24.59 6.90 8.19
CA GLU A 38 -24.69 8.37 8.11
C GLU A 38 -26.14 8.84 8.26
N GLU A 39 -27.12 8.08 7.75
CA GLU A 39 -28.54 8.41 7.86
C GLU A 39 -29.01 8.32 9.32
N ILE A 40 -28.59 7.27 10.03
CA ILE A 40 -28.92 7.07 11.46
C ILE A 40 -28.25 8.16 12.31
N LEU A 41 -27.02 8.54 11.97
CA LEU A 41 -26.30 9.60 12.68
C LEU A 41 -27.01 10.95 12.52
N ILE A 42 -27.37 11.33 11.29
CA ILE A 42 -28.09 12.58 11.01
C ILE A 42 -29.44 12.59 11.75
N GLU A 43 -30.19 11.49 11.68
CA GLU A 43 -31.50 11.39 12.36
C GLU A 43 -31.37 11.52 13.88
N CYS A 44 -30.35 10.92 14.51
CA CYS A 44 -30.07 11.06 15.94
C CYS A 44 -29.69 12.49 16.30
N ILE A 45 -28.87 13.15 15.46
CA ILE A 45 -28.43 14.53 15.67
C ILE A 45 -29.62 15.50 15.63
N GLU A 46 -30.47 15.39 14.61
CA GLU A 46 -31.65 16.24 14.44
C GLU A 46 -32.67 16.05 15.58
N LYS A 47 -32.84 14.82 16.07
CA LYS A 47 -33.80 14.51 17.12
C LYS A 47 -33.32 14.85 18.53
N ILE A 48 -32.03 14.78 18.83
CA ILE A 48 -31.54 14.84 20.21
C ILE A 48 -30.91 16.20 20.53
N LEU A 49 -30.23 16.83 19.57
CA LEU A 49 -29.46 18.06 19.81
C LEU A 49 -29.65 19.10 18.68
N PRO A 50 -30.88 19.56 18.40
CA PRO A 50 -31.13 20.53 17.33
C PRO A 50 -30.36 21.85 17.51
N GLU A 51 -30.15 22.26 18.76
CA GLU A 51 -29.42 23.48 19.14
C GLU A 51 -27.89 23.36 18.98
N ARG A 52 -27.34 22.14 18.86
CA ARG A 52 -25.88 21.87 18.80
C ARG A 52 -25.43 21.37 17.43
N ARG A 53 -26.21 21.67 16.38
CA ARG A 53 -25.89 21.32 15.00
C ARG A 53 -24.48 21.77 14.60
N GLU A 54 -24.06 22.95 15.05
CA GLU A 54 -22.72 23.51 14.76
C GLU A 54 -21.59 22.69 15.38
N ASP A 55 -21.67 22.39 16.68
CA ASP A 55 -20.69 21.54 17.39
C ASP A 55 -20.49 20.20 16.67
N LEU A 56 -21.59 19.59 16.22
CA LEU A 56 -21.61 18.30 15.55
C LEU A 56 -21.07 18.36 14.11
N MET A 57 -21.31 19.46 13.39
CA MET A 57 -20.66 19.68 12.08
C MET A 57 -19.14 19.80 12.23
N THR A 58 -18.64 20.47 13.28
CA THR A 58 -17.20 20.54 13.56
C THR A 58 -16.61 19.16 13.85
N LEU A 59 -17.33 18.30 14.57
CA LEU A 59 -16.90 16.92 14.83
C LEU A 59 -16.86 16.08 13.55
N ALA A 60 -17.89 16.19 12.71
CA ALA A 60 -17.92 15.49 11.41
C ALA A 60 -16.76 15.95 10.50
N GLU A 61 -16.44 17.24 10.48
CA GLU A 61 -15.31 17.78 9.72
C GLU A 61 -13.96 17.26 10.26
N LYS A 62 -13.81 17.23 11.59
CA LYS A 62 -12.62 16.66 12.25
C LYS A 62 -12.39 15.20 11.86
N TRP A 63 -13.42 14.35 11.92
CA TRP A 63 -13.29 12.95 11.55
C TRP A 63 -13.09 12.74 10.06
N ARG A 64 -13.72 13.54 9.20
CA ARG A 64 -13.46 13.49 7.76
C ARG A 64 -11.99 13.78 7.48
N ARG A 65 -11.42 14.79 8.15
CA ARG A 65 -10.00 15.12 8.03
C ARG A 65 -9.12 13.97 8.54
N GLU A 66 -9.37 13.44 9.73
CA GLU A 66 -8.62 12.31 10.29
C GLU A 66 -8.69 11.06 9.40
N GLY A 67 -9.87 10.72 8.88
CA GLY A 67 -10.06 9.60 7.96
C GLY A 67 -9.35 9.81 6.63
N MET A 68 -9.33 11.03 6.11
CA MET A 68 -8.57 11.38 4.90
C MET A 68 -7.06 11.30 5.12
N GLU A 69 -6.56 11.85 6.23
CA GLU A 69 -5.15 11.77 6.62
C GLU A 69 -4.71 10.30 6.78
N GLU A 70 -5.52 9.49 7.45
CA GLU A 70 -5.27 8.06 7.61
C GLU A 70 -5.27 7.32 6.27
N GLY A 71 -6.24 7.61 5.41
CA GLY A 71 -6.35 7.03 4.08
C GLY A 71 -5.13 7.37 3.20
N ILE A 72 -4.69 8.63 3.23
CA ILE A 72 -3.48 9.08 2.52
C ILE A 72 -2.25 8.36 3.07
N ARG A 73 -2.10 8.30 4.41
CA ARG A 73 -0.97 7.63 5.05
C ARG A 73 -0.87 6.17 4.65
N LYS A 74 -1.97 5.42 4.79
CA LYS A 74 -2.05 4.00 4.38
C LYS A 74 -1.79 3.82 2.88
N GLY A 75 -2.35 4.71 2.04
CA GLY A 75 -2.15 4.66 0.59
C GLY A 75 -0.69 4.86 0.20
N ILE A 76 0.00 5.83 0.80
CA ILE A 76 1.42 6.10 0.57
C ILE A 76 2.27 4.91 1.05
N GLU A 77 2.05 4.42 2.27
CA GLU A 77 2.81 3.31 2.83
C GLU A 77 2.68 2.04 1.96
N GLN A 78 1.45 1.67 1.59
CA GLN A 78 1.20 0.52 0.73
C GLN A 78 1.78 0.72 -0.68
N GLY A 79 1.69 1.93 -1.23
CA GLY A 79 2.23 2.27 -2.53
C GLY A 79 3.76 2.16 -2.58
N ILE A 80 4.43 2.69 -1.57
CA ILE A 80 5.90 2.62 -1.43
C ILE A 80 6.33 1.16 -1.24
N ALA A 81 5.71 0.42 -0.33
CA ALA A 81 6.07 -0.98 -0.06
C ALA A 81 5.96 -1.83 -1.33
N LYS A 82 4.81 -1.76 -2.03
CA LYS A 82 4.60 -2.50 -3.29
C LYS A 82 5.53 -2.05 -4.40
N GLY A 83 5.87 -0.76 -4.46
CA GLY A 83 6.79 -0.20 -5.44
C GLY A 83 8.22 -0.71 -5.25
N ILE A 84 8.70 -0.71 -4.01
CA ILE A 84 10.04 -1.19 -3.65
C ILE A 84 10.16 -2.69 -3.91
N GLU A 85 9.20 -3.49 -3.44
CA GLU A 85 9.20 -4.94 -3.62
C GLU A 85 9.30 -5.32 -5.11
N LYS A 86 8.40 -4.79 -5.94
CA LYS A 86 8.40 -5.04 -7.39
C LYS A 86 9.65 -4.51 -8.08
N GLY A 87 10.18 -3.38 -7.61
CA GLY A 87 11.40 -2.78 -8.16
C GLY A 87 12.62 -3.65 -7.90
N ILE A 88 12.77 -4.13 -6.67
CA ILE A 88 13.89 -5.00 -6.25
C ILE A 88 13.80 -6.34 -6.98
N GLU A 89 12.63 -6.99 -7.00
CA GLU A 89 12.45 -8.29 -7.66
C GLU A 89 12.86 -8.23 -9.14
N LYS A 90 12.29 -7.27 -9.89
CA LYS A 90 12.64 -7.06 -11.31
C LYS A 90 14.09 -6.66 -11.53
N GLY A 91 14.66 -5.91 -10.59
CA GLY A 91 16.06 -5.47 -10.65
C GLY A 91 17.02 -6.64 -10.49
N ILE A 92 16.76 -7.51 -9.50
CA ILE A 92 17.55 -8.70 -9.22
C ILE A 92 17.45 -9.70 -10.38
N GLU A 93 16.24 -10.00 -10.85
CA GLU A 93 16.03 -10.94 -11.96
C GLU A 93 16.80 -10.52 -13.22
N LYS A 94 16.62 -9.27 -13.66
CA LYS A 94 17.33 -8.72 -14.82
C LYS A 94 18.84 -8.63 -14.59
N GLY A 95 19.27 -8.36 -13.36
CA GLY A 95 20.67 -8.30 -13.00
C GLY A 95 21.35 -9.67 -13.10
N ILE A 96 20.70 -10.71 -12.58
CA ILE A 96 21.19 -12.10 -12.63
C ILE A 96 21.22 -12.59 -14.08
N GLU A 97 20.15 -12.40 -14.85
CA GLU A 97 20.08 -12.84 -16.25
C GLU A 97 21.21 -12.22 -17.09
N LYS A 98 21.36 -10.89 -17.01
CA LYS A 98 22.47 -10.19 -17.71
C LYS A 98 23.84 -10.60 -17.20
N GLY A 99 23.98 -10.88 -15.92
CA GLY A 99 25.23 -11.36 -15.33
C GLY A 99 25.63 -12.73 -15.86
N ILE A 100 24.67 -13.66 -15.93
CA ILE A 100 24.87 -15.01 -16.47
C ILE A 100 25.22 -14.93 -17.96
N GLU A 101 24.49 -14.14 -18.75
CA GLU A 101 24.75 -13.99 -20.18
C GLU A 101 26.15 -13.43 -20.43
N LYS A 102 26.52 -12.32 -19.75
CA LYS A 102 27.87 -11.75 -19.84
C LYS A 102 28.95 -12.74 -19.41
N GLY A 103 28.74 -13.48 -18.32
CA GLY A 103 29.69 -14.49 -17.85
C GLY A 103 29.91 -15.60 -18.86
N LYS A 104 28.86 -16.06 -19.55
CA LYS A 104 28.96 -17.03 -20.64
C LYS A 104 29.77 -16.49 -21.82
N GLU A 105 29.52 -15.23 -22.20
CA GLU A 105 30.26 -14.59 -23.30
C GLU A 105 31.74 -14.37 -22.96
N GLU A 106 32.05 -13.91 -21.75
CA GLU A 106 33.43 -13.75 -21.28
C GLU A 106 34.16 -15.10 -21.25
N ALA A 107 33.50 -16.15 -20.78
CA ALA A 107 34.05 -17.51 -20.81
C ALA A 107 34.34 -17.97 -22.24
N ALA A 108 33.41 -17.75 -23.18
CA ALA A 108 33.59 -18.10 -24.58
C ALA A 108 34.74 -17.32 -25.24
N LEU A 109 34.85 -16.02 -24.98
CA LEU A 109 35.95 -15.17 -25.49
C LEU A 109 37.31 -15.67 -24.97
N ASN A 110 37.41 -15.97 -23.67
CA ASN A 110 38.62 -16.50 -23.07
C ASN A 110 39.00 -17.87 -23.65
N ALA A 111 38.02 -18.72 -23.95
CA ALA A 111 38.25 -20.02 -24.57
C ALA A 111 38.71 -19.90 -26.03
N LEU A 112 38.11 -18.99 -26.80
CA LEU A 112 38.52 -18.67 -28.17
C LEU A 112 39.98 -18.18 -28.21
N GLN A 113 40.37 -17.29 -27.30
CA GLN A 113 41.76 -16.80 -27.20
C GLN A 113 42.76 -17.90 -26.86
N LYS A 114 42.32 -18.95 -26.15
CA LYS A 114 43.13 -20.14 -25.83
C LYS A 114 43.15 -21.18 -26.96
N GLY A 115 42.44 -20.94 -28.06
CA GLY A 115 42.44 -21.81 -29.23
C GLY A 115 41.54 -23.05 -29.11
N LEU A 116 40.55 -23.04 -28.20
CA LEU A 116 39.53 -24.09 -28.18
C LEU A 116 38.64 -23.99 -29.42
N ASP A 117 38.18 -25.14 -29.93
CA ASP A 117 37.23 -25.21 -31.04
C ASP A 117 35.83 -24.73 -30.64
N ILE A 118 35.03 -24.34 -31.64
CA ILE A 118 33.75 -23.69 -31.43
C ILE A 118 32.73 -24.67 -30.84
N GLU A 119 32.76 -25.93 -31.26
CA GLU A 119 31.87 -26.97 -30.74
C GLU A 119 32.07 -27.18 -29.23
N THR A 120 33.32 -27.31 -28.78
CA THR A 120 33.66 -27.47 -27.36
C THR A 120 33.25 -26.24 -26.54
N ILE A 121 33.41 -25.03 -27.08
CA ILE A 121 33.00 -23.80 -26.39
C ILE A 121 31.47 -23.73 -26.26
N ALA A 122 30.73 -24.13 -27.30
CA ALA A 122 29.28 -24.19 -27.27
C ALA A 122 28.77 -25.15 -26.19
N GLU A 123 29.40 -26.33 -26.06
CA GLU A 123 29.06 -27.32 -25.04
C GLU A 123 29.32 -26.80 -23.62
N ILE A 124 30.47 -26.15 -23.38
CA ILE A 124 30.86 -25.66 -22.04
C ILE A 124 30.03 -24.44 -21.61
N THR A 125 29.79 -23.49 -22.52
CA THR A 125 29.15 -22.21 -22.19
C THR A 125 27.63 -22.25 -22.37
N GLY A 126 27.11 -23.22 -23.11
CA GLY A 126 25.72 -23.30 -23.52
C GLY A 126 25.29 -22.15 -24.43
N LEU A 127 26.23 -21.49 -25.10
CA LEU A 127 25.97 -20.53 -26.16
C LEU A 127 25.78 -21.24 -27.49
N SER A 128 25.02 -20.63 -28.41
CA SER A 128 24.91 -21.15 -29.77
C SER A 128 26.21 -20.94 -30.55
N VAL A 129 26.45 -21.80 -31.54
CA VAL A 129 27.59 -21.70 -32.44
C VAL A 129 27.60 -20.34 -33.15
N GLU A 130 26.44 -19.85 -33.58
CA GLU A 130 26.32 -18.54 -34.23
C GLU A 130 26.77 -17.41 -33.30
N ARG A 131 26.39 -17.47 -32.00
CA ARG A 131 26.80 -16.46 -31.03
C ARG A 131 28.31 -16.47 -30.80
N ILE A 132 28.92 -17.65 -30.75
CA ILE A 132 30.38 -17.79 -30.59
C ILE A 132 31.12 -17.28 -31.84
N GLU A 133 30.60 -17.54 -33.04
CA GLU A 133 31.14 -16.98 -34.28
C GLU A 133 31.06 -15.45 -34.33
N GLU A 134 29.95 -14.86 -33.88
CA GLU A 134 29.82 -13.40 -33.74
C GLU A 134 30.87 -12.83 -32.77
N LEU A 135 31.06 -13.48 -31.62
CA LEU A 135 32.08 -13.08 -30.65
C LEU A 135 33.50 -13.19 -31.24
N LYS A 136 33.77 -14.25 -32.00
CA LYS A 136 35.05 -14.44 -32.72
C LYS A 136 35.30 -13.35 -33.76
N LYS A 137 34.26 -12.90 -34.47
CA LYS A 137 34.36 -11.78 -35.43
C LYS A 137 34.68 -10.44 -34.76
N LYS A 138 34.27 -10.23 -33.50
CA LYS A 138 34.60 -9.01 -32.72
C LYS A 138 36.02 -8.99 -32.17
N LEU A 139 36.68 -10.16 -32.13
CA LEU A 139 38.05 -10.37 -31.63
C LEU A 139 39.11 -10.09 -32.70
N ASN A 140 38.73 -10.18 -33.98
CA ASN A 140 39.56 -9.90 -35.16
C ASN A 140 39.32 -8.49 -35.67
#